data_AF-A0A0Q4WNN5-F1
#
_entry.id   AF-A0A0Q4WNN5-F1
#
_cell.length_a   1.000
_cell.length_b   1.000
_cell.length_c   1.000
_cell.angle_alpha   90.00
_cell.angle_beta   90.00
_cell.angle_gamma   90.00
#
_symmetry.space_group_name_H-M   'P 1'
#
loop_
_entity.id
_entity.type
_entity.pdbx_description
1 polymer ?
#
loop_
_entity_poly.entity_id
_entity_poly.type
_entity_poly.pdbx_seq_one_letter_code
_entity_poly.pdbx_strand_id
1 'polypeptide(L)'
;MADAANTAMTNPKRPAAYEVGYGKPPADHRFRKGQSGNPRGRPRGHSAPLGRRDLLDAFTQAAREPIAVTKDGRTIRTTQIEALAQQLTRKALQGGT
;
A
#
# COMPACT_ATOMS: atom_id res chain seq x y z
N MET A 1 -7.98 26.90 72.69
CA MET A 1 -8.38 27.48 71.39
C MET A 1 -7.82 26.58 70.31
N ALA A 2 -8.68 25.73 69.76
CA ALA A 2 -8.35 24.79 68.70
C ALA A 2 -8.52 25.51 67.36
N ASP A 3 -7.52 25.42 66.48
CA ASP A 3 -7.73 25.74 65.06
C ASP A 3 -6.84 24.82 64.21
N ALA A 4 -7.43 23.70 63.82
CA ALA A 4 -6.84 22.73 62.90
C ALA A 4 -7.46 22.94 61.52
N ALA A 5 -6.91 23.89 60.75
CA ALA A 5 -7.32 24.12 59.37
C ALA A 5 -6.59 23.14 58.44
N ASN A 6 -7.19 21.96 58.26
CA ASN A 6 -6.79 20.98 57.25
C ASN A 6 -7.25 21.48 55.86
N THR A 7 -6.38 22.17 55.13
CA THR A 7 -6.66 22.67 53.78
C THR A 7 -6.78 21.51 52.80
N ALA A 8 -7.98 21.36 52.27
CA ALA A 8 -8.42 20.35 51.31
C ALA A 8 -7.46 20.18 50.12
N MET A 9 -6.92 18.97 49.96
CA MET A 9 -6.33 18.52 48.70
C MET A 9 -7.44 18.42 47.66
N THR A 10 -7.39 19.28 46.65
CA THR A 10 -8.29 19.27 45.50
C THR A 10 -8.05 18.00 44.69
N ASN A 11 -9.01 17.07 44.77
CA ASN A 11 -9.02 15.86 43.95
C ASN A 11 -9.23 16.28 42.48
N PRO A 12 -8.30 16.02 41.54
CA PRO A 12 -8.54 16.35 40.15
C PRO A 12 -9.71 15.52 39.64
N LYS A 13 -10.79 16.21 39.30
CA LYS A 13 -12.03 15.67 38.71
C LYS A 13 -11.66 14.77 37.53
N ARG A 14 -11.66 13.44 37.75
CA ARG A 14 -11.57 12.46 36.67
C ARG A 14 -12.70 12.76 35.67
N PRO A 15 -12.45 12.79 34.36
CA PRO A 15 -13.50 13.07 33.39
C PRO A 15 -14.59 12.01 33.57
N ALA A 16 -15.83 12.47 33.77
CA ALA A 16 -16.99 11.60 33.93
C ALA A 16 -17.00 10.59 32.77
N ALA A 17 -17.09 9.30 33.11
CA ALA A 17 -17.24 8.23 32.14
C ALA A 17 -18.42 8.58 31.23
N TYR A 18 -18.15 8.94 29.97
CA TYR A 18 -19.21 9.31 29.04
C TYR A 18 -20.05 8.06 28.74
N GLU A 19 -21.34 8.27 28.46
CA GLU A 19 -22.26 7.18 28.19
C GLU A 19 -21.83 6.38 26.95
N VAL A 20 -21.52 5.10 27.17
CA VAL A 20 -21.20 4.13 26.11
C VAL A 20 -22.49 3.67 25.46
N GLY A 21 -22.52 3.63 24.13
CA GLY A 21 -23.71 3.27 23.35
C GLY A 21 -23.39 3.14 21.86
N TYR A 22 -24.42 3.01 21.02
CA TYR A 22 -24.23 2.90 19.57
C TYR A 22 -23.46 4.12 19.02
N GLY A 23 -22.35 3.87 18.33
CA GLY A 23 -21.44 4.93 17.82
C GLY A 23 -20.60 5.64 18.88
N LYS A 24 -20.65 5.22 20.16
CA LYS A 24 -19.91 5.80 21.29
C LYS A 24 -19.03 4.73 21.96
N PRO A 25 -17.90 4.32 21.34
CA PRO A 25 -17.08 3.20 21.80
C PRO A 25 -16.17 3.58 22.97
N PRO A 26 -16.05 2.78 24.06
CA PRO A 26 -15.35 3.09 25.32
C PRO A 26 -14.03 3.86 25.17
N ALA A 27 -13.81 4.90 26.00
CA ALA A 27 -12.62 5.76 25.89
C ALA A 27 -11.31 4.97 26.00
N ASP A 28 -11.28 4.00 26.92
CA ASP A 28 -10.07 3.23 27.25
C ASP A 28 -9.60 2.33 26.09
N HIS A 29 -10.50 2.01 25.14
CA HIS A 29 -10.22 1.11 24.01
C HIS A 29 -10.14 1.83 22.66
N ARG A 30 -10.40 3.14 22.62
CA ARG A 30 -10.32 3.91 21.37
C ARG A 30 -8.87 4.10 20.94
N PHE A 31 -8.61 3.94 19.64
CA PHE A 31 -7.31 4.33 19.08
C PHE A 31 -7.11 5.84 19.21
N ARG A 32 -5.86 6.25 19.50
CA ARG A 32 -5.48 7.65 19.53
C ARG A 32 -5.54 8.22 18.11
N LYS A 33 -6.00 9.47 17.98
CA LYS A 33 -6.01 10.17 16.68
C LYS A 33 -4.60 10.16 16.09
N GLY A 34 -4.47 9.70 14.85
CA GLY A 34 -3.19 9.60 14.13
C GLY A 34 -2.41 8.31 14.37
N GLN A 35 -2.86 7.43 15.27
CA GLN A 35 -2.24 6.14 15.53
C GLN A 35 -3.12 5.00 14.99
N SER A 36 -2.55 4.18 14.10
CA SER A 36 -3.19 2.94 13.68
C SER A 36 -3.20 1.93 14.83
N GLY A 37 -4.31 1.20 14.99
CA GLY A 37 -4.38 0.03 15.87
C GLY A 37 -3.47 -1.13 15.46
N ASN A 38 -2.99 -1.10 14.21
CA ASN A 38 -1.95 -1.99 13.71
C ASN A 38 -0.74 -1.17 13.23
N PRO A 39 0.22 -0.85 14.13
CA PRO A 39 1.44 -0.10 13.78
C PRO A 39 2.35 -0.86 12.80
N ARG A 40 2.29 -2.20 12.81
CA ARG A 40 3.00 -3.08 11.87
C ARG A 40 2.22 -3.32 10.57
N GLY A 41 1.06 -2.68 10.42
CA GLY A 41 0.30 -2.71 9.19
C GLY A 41 1.10 -2.08 8.05
N ARG A 42 0.58 -2.19 6.83
CA ARG A 42 1.27 -1.69 5.64
C ARG A 42 1.63 -0.20 5.83
N PRO A 43 2.93 0.16 5.81
CA PRO A 43 3.35 1.55 5.95
C PRO A 43 2.74 2.42 4.85
N ARG A 44 2.19 3.58 5.22
CA ARG A 44 1.75 4.58 4.23
C ARG A 44 2.99 5.15 3.54
N GLY A 45 3.05 5.05 2.21
CA GLY A 45 4.10 5.69 1.41
C GLY A 45 5.31 4.83 1.04
N HIS A 46 5.46 3.63 1.61
CA HIS A 46 6.51 2.70 1.19
C HIS A 46 5.97 1.80 0.07
N SER A 47 6.14 2.27 -1.17
CA SER A 47 6.32 1.36 -2.29
C SER A 47 7.50 0.43 -1.95
N ALA A 48 7.39 -0.87 -2.18
CA ALA A 48 8.49 -1.82 -2.01
C ALA A 48 9.77 -1.31 -2.74
N PRO A 49 10.97 -1.84 -2.45
CA PRO A 49 12.22 -1.45 -3.14
C PRO A 49 12.18 -1.57 -4.68
N LEU A 50 11.13 -2.21 -5.24
CA LEU A 50 10.57 -1.81 -6.53
C LEU A 50 9.07 -1.57 -6.33
N GLY A 51 8.63 -0.32 -6.36
CA GLY A 51 7.22 -0.02 -6.30
C GLY A 51 6.50 -0.68 -7.48
N ARG A 52 5.22 -1.03 -7.33
CA ARG A 52 4.40 -1.50 -8.47
C ARG A 52 4.51 -0.54 -9.66
N ARG A 53 4.62 0.76 -9.39
CA ARG A 53 4.81 1.81 -10.39
C ARG A 53 6.17 1.68 -11.07
N ASP A 54 7.25 1.58 -10.30
CA ASP A 54 8.62 1.43 -10.79
C ASP A 54 8.80 0.17 -11.66
N LEU A 55 8.18 -0.95 -11.28
CA LEU A 55 8.17 -2.17 -12.10
C LEU A 55 7.42 -1.99 -13.42
N LEU A 56 6.24 -1.37 -13.38
CA LEU A 56 5.43 -1.12 -14.57
C LEU A 56 6.16 -0.18 -15.53
N ASP A 57 6.84 0.84 -15.01
CA ASP A 57 7.60 1.81 -15.79
C ASP A 57 8.81 1.13 -16.45
N ALA A 58 9.59 0.36 -15.68
CA ALA A 58 10.72 -0.41 -16.22
C ALA A 58 10.29 -1.44 -17.27
N PHE A 59 9.18 -2.14 -17.01
CA PHE A 59 8.61 -3.09 -17.98
C PHE A 59 8.15 -2.38 -19.26
N THR A 60 7.45 -1.25 -19.13
CA THR A 60 6.96 -0.47 -20.29
C THR A 60 8.13 0.05 -21.13
N GLN A 61 9.23 0.45 -20.49
CA GLN A 61 10.44 0.89 -21.18
C GLN A 61 11.10 -0.26 -21.94
N ALA A 62 11.32 -1.41 -21.28
CA ALA A 62 11.89 -2.59 -21.92
C ALA A 62 11.02 -3.09 -23.09
N ALA A 63 9.69 -3.12 -22.89
CA ALA A 63 8.73 -3.55 -23.91
C ALA A 63 8.82 -2.73 -25.22
N ARG A 64 9.18 -1.45 -25.12
CA ARG A 64 9.30 -0.52 -26.25
C ARG A 64 10.68 -0.50 -26.89
N GLU A 65 11.67 -1.15 -26.30
CA GLU A 65 13.03 -1.17 -26.83
C GLU A 65 13.09 -1.97 -28.15
N PRO A 66 13.76 -1.44 -29.20
CA PRO A 66 13.85 -2.13 -30.48
C PRO A 66 14.91 -3.23 -30.45
N ILE A 67 14.49 -4.45 -30.76
CA ILE A 67 15.34 -5.63 -30.91
C ILE A 67 15.43 -6.05 -32.38
N ALA A 68 16.52 -6.70 -32.74
CA ALA A 68 16.68 -7.34 -34.05
C ALA A 68 16.12 -8.77 -33.98
N VAL A 69 15.17 -9.09 -34.85
CA VAL A 69 14.55 -10.42 -34.94
C VAL A 69 14.62 -10.91 -36.38
N THR A 70 14.99 -12.17 -36.57
CA THR A 70 14.97 -12.81 -37.90
C THR A 70 13.58 -13.36 -38.18
N LYS A 71 12.95 -12.86 -39.25
CA LYS A 71 11.65 -13.32 -39.75
C LYS A 71 11.82 -13.71 -41.21
N ASP A 72 11.48 -14.96 -41.54
CA ASP A 72 11.48 -15.47 -42.93
C ASP A 72 12.84 -15.25 -43.64
N GLY A 73 13.94 -15.46 -42.89
CA GLY A 73 15.32 -15.27 -43.39
C GLY A 73 15.80 -13.82 -43.45
N ARG A 74 14.98 -12.84 -43.08
CA ARG A 74 15.34 -11.41 -43.04
C ARG A 74 15.40 -10.90 -41.61
N THR A 75 16.48 -10.19 -41.27
CA THR A 75 16.59 -9.52 -39.97
C THR A 75 15.86 -8.18 -40.03
N ILE A 76 14.83 -8.04 -39.19
CA ILE A 76 14.04 -6.82 -39.05
C ILE A 76 14.19 -6.25 -37.64
N ARG A 77 14.13 -4.92 -37.50
CA ARG A 77 14.06 -4.27 -36.19
C ARG A 77 12.59 -4.09 -35.80
N THR A 78 12.22 -4.55 -34.62
CA THR A 78 10.85 -4.45 -34.06
C THR A 78 10.95 -4.29 -32.55
N THR A 79 9.89 -3.84 -31.89
CA THR A 79 9.90 -3.73 -30.41
C THR A 79 9.76 -5.11 -29.76
N GLN A 80 10.20 -5.25 -28.51
CA GLN A 80 10.05 -6.51 -27.77
C GLN A 80 8.58 -6.95 -27.65
N ILE A 81 7.67 -5.99 -27.40
CA ILE A 81 6.25 -6.29 -27.25
C ILE A 81 5.60 -6.77 -28.56
N GLU A 82 5.96 -6.17 -29.70
CA GLU A 82 5.49 -6.60 -31.01
C GLU A 82 6.01 -7.99 -31.36
N ALA A 83 7.30 -8.25 -31.10
CA ALA A 83 7.90 -9.56 -31.33
C ALA A 83 7.20 -10.64 -30.50
N LEU A 84 6.96 -10.36 -29.21
CA LEU A 84 6.24 -11.27 -28.31
C LEU A 84 4.81 -11.53 -28.81
N ALA A 85 4.07 -10.49 -29.18
CA ALA A 85 2.70 -10.63 -29.68
C ALA A 85 2.64 -11.49 -30.95
N GLN A 86 3.57 -11.26 -31.89
CA GLN A 86 3.69 -12.09 -33.09
C GLN A 86 4.00 -13.55 -32.75
N GLN A 87 4.91 -13.81 -31.81
CA GLN A 87 5.27 -15.16 -31.39
C GLN A 87 4.12 -15.89 -30.70
N LEU A 88 3.39 -15.21 -29.80
CA LEU A 88 2.21 -15.76 -29.13
C LEU A 88 1.11 -16.10 -30.13
N THR A 89 0.86 -15.20 -31.09
CA THR A 89 -0.13 -15.43 -32.14
C THR A 89 0.22 -16.66 -32.98
N ARG A 90 1.50 -16.81 -33.37
CA ARG A 90 1.97 -17.98 -34.13
C ARG A 90 1.80 -19.28 -33.35
N LYS A 91 2.16 -19.29 -32.05
CA LYS A 91 1.98 -20.47 -31.19
C LYS A 91 0.51 -20.85 -31.03
N ALA A 92 -0.37 -19.86 -30.83
CA ALA A 92 -1.80 -20.08 -30.72
C ALA A 92 -2.39 -20.68 -32.00
N LEU A 93 -2.01 -20.15 -33.17
CA LEU A 93 -2.43 -20.68 -34.47
C LEU A 93 -1.91 -22.10 -34.75
N GLN A 94 -0.77 -22.48 -34.17
CA GLN A 94 -0.20 -23.82 -34.27
C GLN A 94 -0.78 -24.81 -33.24
N GLY A 95 -1.72 -24.39 -32.40
CA GLY A 95 -2.39 -25.25 -31.42
C GLY A 95 -1.57 -25.52 -30.15
N GLY A 96 -0.55 -24.72 -29.87
CA GLY A 96 0.26 -24.84 -28.65
C GLY A 96 -0.31 -24.00 -27.50
N THR A 97 -1.28 -24.56 -26.78
CA THR A 97 -1.61 -24.17 -25.39
C THR A 97 -1.19 -25.27 -24.44
#